data_AF-A0A1B7MM37-F1
#
_entry.id   AF-A0A1B7MM37-F1
#
_cell.length_a   1.000
_cell.length_b   1.000
_cell.length_c   1.000
_cell.angle_alpha   90.00
_cell.angle_beta   90.00
_cell.angle_gamma   90.00
#
_symmetry.space_group_name_H-M   'P 1'
#
loop_
_entity.id
_entity.type
_entity.pdbx_description
1 polymer ?
#
loop_
_entity_poly.entity_id
_entity_poly.type
_entity_poly.pdbx_seq_one_letter_code
_entity_poly.pdbx_strand_id
1 'polypeptide(L)'
;MEDTAAHKDSNLLLGNVTSRIPAVDPRLFNLTPEEAAFFKTQIGIDDDIELKKHILEVQSKAYKIAPYPCIRGLAFLRLNLSSHPVYERILKLGRERPDAVLLDIGCCFGVDSRKVAVDGFPVENIISSDISNELLNVGHELFRTTPSSYGGHLLPGDVFDPAFLLITEPSEDVSSAPVIDLSSLKHLNLLHGRISAINATRLFHCFTEDKQLHLARALAGLLSAQPGSVICGSQVGAREMGNVTSCFLGTEYKLFAHSPKTWSSLWDGKVFQKGSVGVKVETELVELTDYEEPILKMMWSVTRL
;
A
#
# COMPACT_ATOMS: atom_id res chain seq x y z
N MET A 1 -40.16 -8.91 8.70
CA MET A 1 -39.67 -7.56 8.34
C MET A 1 -39.13 -6.97 9.61
N GLU A 2 -37.86 -7.25 9.89
CA GLU A 2 -37.13 -6.61 10.98
C GLU A 2 -36.18 -5.62 10.32
N ASP A 3 -36.29 -4.37 10.77
CA ASP A 3 -35.54 -3.21 10.30
C ASP A 3 -34.03 -3.46 10.39
N THR A 4 -33.39 -3.59 9.23
CA THR A 4 -31.95 -3.41 9.07
C THR A 4 -31.64 -1.93 9.28
N ALA A 5 -31.25 -1.55 10.48
CA ALA A 5 -30.79 -0.20 10.79
C ALA A 5 -29.55 0.13 9.93
N ALA A 6 -29.75 0.98 8.92
CA ALA A 6 -28.68 1.58 8.15
C ALA A 6 -27.87 2.53 9.03
N HIS A 7 -26.53 2.47 8.92
CA HIS A 7 -25.65 3.43 9.56
C HIS A 7 -25.97 4.83 9.00
N LYS A 8 -26.32 5.78 9.87
CA LYS A 8 -26.44 7.20 9.52
C LYS A 8 -25.03 7.73 9.27
N ASP A 9 -24.59 7.69 8.01
CA ASP A 9 -23.71 8.67 7.36
C ASP A 9 -23.53 8.23 5.90
N SER A 10 -24.44 8.69 5.05
CA SER A 10 -24.59 8.23 3.67
C SER A 10 -23.61 8.86 2.68
N ASN A 11 -22.44 9.36 3.11
CA ASN A 11 -21.38 9.86 2.24
C ASN A 11 -20.02 9.84 2.96
N LEU A 12 -19.41 8.66 3.10
CA LEU A 12 -17.99 8.55 3.43
C LEU A 12 -17.17 8.46 2.14
N LEU A 13 -16.14 9.30 2.04
CA LEU A 13 -15.22 9.30 0.90
C LEU A 13 -14.10 8.26 1.11
N LEU A 14 -13.93 7.34 0.16
CA LEU A 14 -12.71 6.54 0.02
C LEU A 14 -11.70 7.39 -0.76
N GLY A 15 -10.95 8.24 -0.05
CA GLY A 15 -10.17 9.31 -0.68
C GLY A 15 -11.08 10.36 -1.30
N ASN A 16 -11.32 10.27 -2.62
CA ASN A 16 -12.26 11.14 -3.35
C ASN A 16 -13.46 10.40 -3.99
N VAL A 17 -13.66 9.11 -3.66
CA VAL A 17 -14.71 8.27 -4.25
C VAL A 17 -15.87 8.04 -3.27
N THR A 18 -17.12 8.13 -3.73
CA THR A 18 -18.33 7.85 -2.94
C THR A 18 -18.65 6.35 -2.90
N SER A 19 -19.04 5.82 -1.72
CA SER A 19 -19.42 4.41 -1.54
C SER A 19 -20.66 4.25 -0.66
N ARG A 20 -21.52 3.26 -0.94
CA ARG A 20 -22.47 2.70 0.06
C ARG A 20 -21.72 1.70 0.93
N ILE A 21 -22.05 1.59 2.22
CA ILE A 21 -21.25 0.83 3.19
C ILE A 21 -22.11 -0.30 3.78
N PRO A 22 -21.88 -1.57 3.38
CA PRO A 22 -22.55 -2.72 3.98
C PRO A 22 -21.92 -3.11 5.34
N ALA A 23 -22.62 -3.89 6.16
CA ALA A 23 -22.04 -4.46 7.39
C ALA A 23 -20.89 -5.45 7.09
N VAL A 24 -20.00 -5.66 8.07
CA VAL A 24 -18.95 -6.70 8.01
C VAL A 24 -19.59 -8.09 7.92
N ASP A 25 -18.95 -9.00 7.18
CA ASP A 25 -19.41 -10.38 7.01
C ASP A 25 -18.31 -11.38 7.39
N PRO A 26 -18.41 -12.05 8.56
CA PRO A 26 -17.43 -13.04 9.02
C PRO A 26 -17.19 -14.21 8.07
N ARG A 27 -18.10 -14.47 7.12
CA ARG A 27 -17.96 -15.54 6.12
C ARG A 27 -16.91 -15.23 5.05
N LEU A 28 -16.52 -13.96 4.91
CA LEU A 28 -15.47 -13.53 3.99
C LEU A 28 -14.06 -13.85 4.50
N PHE A 29 -13.93 -14.27 5.76
CA PHE A 29 -12.65 -14.66 6.33
C PHE A 29 -12.10 -15.91 5.64
N ASN A 30 -10.92 -15.76 5.06
CA ASN A 30 -10.08 -16.87 4.64
C ASN A 30 -8.61 -16.45 4.69
N LEU A 31 -7.74 -17.43 4.93
CA LEU A 31 -6.29 -17.31 4.85
C LEU A 31 -5.76 -18.45 4.01
N THR A 32 -4.77 -18.18 3.15
CA THR A 32 -3.95 -19.24 2.58
C THR A 32 -3.07 -19.88 3.66
N PRO A 33 -2.49 -21.06 3.44
CA PRO A 33 -1.55 -21.67 4.40
C PRO A 33 -0.37 -20.75 4.76
N GLU A 34 0.16 -19.99 3.79
CA GLU A 34 1.24 -19.04 4.01
C GLU A 34 0.80 -17.87 4.90
N GLU A 35 -0.37 -17.27 4.59
CA GLU A 35 -0.91 -16.17 5.38
C GLU A 35 -1.23 -16.62 6.81
N ALA A 36 -1.81 -17.81 6.97
CA ALA A 36 -2.08 -18.38 8.28
C ALA A 36 -0.78 -18.57 9.08
N ALA A 37 0.26 -19.17 8.48
CA ALA A 37 1.56 -19.35 9.15
C ALA A 37 2.19 -18.01 9.57
N PHE A 38 2.11 -17.00 8.70
CA PHE A 38 2.59 -15.64 9.00
C PHE A 38 1.84 -15.04 10.19
N PHE A 39 0.50 -15.00 10.15
CA PHE A 39 -0.29 -14.39 11.22
C PHE A 39 -0.20 -15.15 12.54
N LYS A 40 -0.20 -16.49 12.54
CA LYS A 40 0.01 -17.29 13.76
C LYS A 40 1.31 -16.91 14.45
N THR A 41 2.40 -16.87 13.68
CA THR A 41 3.74 -16.54 14.18
C THR A 41 3.81 -15.09 14.68
N GLN A 42 3.32 -14.13 13.89
CA GLN A 42 3.46 -12.72 14.20
C GLN A 42 2.52 -12.22 15.30
N ILE A 43 1.36 -12.88 15.48
CA ILE A 43 0.38 -12.53 16.53
C ILE A 43 0.61 -13.38 17.79
N GLY A 44 1.26 -14.54 17.67
CA GLY A 44 1.45 -15.51 18.76
C GLY A 44 0.15 -16.22 19.13
N ILE A 45 -0.65 -16.62 18.13
CA ILE A 45 -1.88 -17.40 18.30
C ILE A 45 -1.85 -18.58 17.33
N ASP A 46 -1.56 -19.78 17.82
CA ASP A 46 -1.47 -20.99 16.97
C ASP A 46 -2.82 -21.63 16.63
N ASP A 47 -3.83 -21.39 17.47
CA ASP A 47 -5.19 -21.92 17.28
C ASP A 47 -5.96 -21.13 16.21
N ASP A 48 -6.51 -21.83 15.21
CA ASP A 48 -7.19 -21.19 14.07
C ASP A 48 -8.49 -20.48 14.47
N ILE A 49 -9.19 -20.97 15.49
CA ILE A 49 -10.46 -20.40 15.95
C ILE A 49 -10.19 -19.08 16.69
N GLU A 50 -9.23 -19.07 17.61
CA GLU A 50 -8.82 -17.87 18.34
C GLU A 50 -8.16 -16.85 17.41
N LEU A 51 -7.36 -17.28 16.43
CA LEU A 51 -6.76 -16.38 15.43
C LEU A 51 -7.85 -15.69 14.61
N LYS A 52 -8.81 -16.46 14.09
CA LYS A 52 -9.95 -15.93 13.33
C LYS A 52 -10.75 -14.94 14.16
N LYS A 53 -11.06 -15.28 15.42
CA LYS A 53 -11.80 -14.43 16.34
C LYS A 53 -11.09 -13.09 16.56
N HIS A 54 -9.80 -13.11 16.90
CA HIS A 54 -8.97 -11.92 17.08
C HIS A 54 -8.97 -11.03 15.83
N ILE A 55 -8.76 -11.61 14.65
CA ILE A 55 -8.76 -10.85 13.39
C ILE A 55 -10.11 -10.19 13.10
N LEU A 56 -11.22 -10.90 13.34
CA LEU A 56 -12.57 -10.35 13.10
C LEU A 56 -12.96 -9.25 14.10
N GLU A 57 -12.49 -9.34 15.35
CA GLU A 57 -12.66 -8.28 16.35
C GLU A 57 -11.90 -7.02 15.93
N VAL A 58 -10.64 -7.17 15.51
CA VAL A 58 -9.80 -6.09 14.96
C VAL A 58 -10.44 -5.48 13.72
N GLN A 59 -10.91 -6.31 12.78
CA GLN A 59 -11.62 -5.86 11.58
C GLN A 59 -12.84 -5.01 11.96
N SER A 60 -13.67 -5.50 12.89
CA SER A 60 -14.89 -4.82 13.32
C SER A 60 -14.60 -3.46 13.96
N LYS A 61 -13.48 -3.34 14.69
CA LYS A 61 -13.01 -2.06 15.23
C LYS A 61 -12.53 -1.12 14.11
N ALA A 62 -11.68 -1.61 13.22
CA ALA A 62 -11.13 -0.84 12.11
C ALA A 62 -12.22 -0.31 11.17
N TYR A 63 -13.24 -1.13 10.90
CA TYR A 63 -14.33 -0.76 10.00
C TYR A 63 -15.19 0.40 10.51
N LYS A 64 -15.23 0.60 11.84
CA LYS A 64 -15.89 1.78 12.45
C LYS A 64 -15.07 3.06 12.26
N ILE A 65 -13.75 2.94 12.15
CA ILE A 65 -12.82 4.05 11.90
C ILE A 65 -12.85 4.42 10.42
N ALA A 66 -12.59 3.44 9.57
CA ALA A 66 -12.56 3.59 8.12
C ALA A 66 -13.36 2.43 7.49
N PRO A 67 -14.58 2.68 7.01
CA PRO A 67 -15.44 1.64 6.44
C PRO A 67 -15.01 1.24 5.03
N TYR A 68 -13.71 1.00 4.84
CA TYR A 68 -13.13 0.69 3.56
C TYR A 68 -13.48 -0.71 3.08
N PRO A 69 -13.61 -0.91 1.77
CA PRO A 69 -14.07 -2.18 1.20
C PRO A 69 -13.03 -3.27 1.47
N CYS A 70 -11.75 -2.91 1.40
CA CYS A 70 -10.62 -3.77 1.73
C CYS A 70 -10.63 -4.22 3.21
N ILE A 71 -11.12 -3.38 4.14
CA ILE A 71 -11.28 -3.76 5.55
C ILE A 71 -12.47 -4.71 5.70
N ARG A 72 -13.61 -4.40 5.07
CA ARG A 72 -14.79 -5.29 5.05
C ARG A 72 -14.47 -6.67 4.47
N GLY A 73 -13.69 -6.70 3.40
CA GLY A 73 -13.30 -7.92 2.70
C GLY A 73 -12.10 -8.65 3.28
N LEU A 74 -11.56 -8.21 4.42
CA LEU A 74 -10.34 -8.77 5.03
C LEU A 74 -9.15 -8.78 4.07
N ALA A 75 -9.16 -7.88 3.09
CA ALA A 75 -8.17 -7.83 2.04
C ALA A 75 -6.82 -7.29 2.57
N PHE A 76 -6.80 -6.68 3.76
CA PHE A 76 -5.58 -6.34 4.51
C PHE A 76 -4.80 -7.59 4.98
N LEU A 77 -5.42 -8.78 5.01
CA LEU A 77 -4.73 -10.03 5.35
C LEU A 77 -3.84 -10.55 4.20
N ARG A 78 -3.99 -9.99 3.00
CA ARG A 78 -3.20 -10.42 1.84
C ARG A 78 -1.78 -9.87 1.95
N LEU A 79 -0.81 -10.75 1.72
CA LEU A 79 0.61 -10.42 1.64
C LEU A 79 0.91 -9.89 0.23
N ASN A 80 0.42 -8.69 -0.06
CA ASN A 80 0.40 -8.19 -1.43
C ASN A 80 1.80 -7.95 -1.96
N LEU A 81 2.67 -7.29 -1.18
CA LEU A 81 4.03 -6.95 -1.59
C LEU A 81 4.85 -8.21 -1.91
N SER A 82 4.72 -9.29 -1.13
CA SER A 82 5.46 -10.54 -1.37
C SER A 82 5.05 -11.26 -2.66
N SER A 83 3.86 -10.96 -3.19
CA SER A 83 3.41 -11.47 -4.50
C SER A 83 3.96 -10.70 -5.70
N HIS A 84 4.63 -9.55 -5.49
CA HIS A 84 5.15 -8.75 -6.61
C HIS A 84 6.40 -9.41 -7.23
N PRO A 85 6.54 -9.45 -8.57
CA PRO A 85 7.74 -9.98 -9.22
C PRO A 85 9.06 -9.30 -8.78
N VAL A 86 9.00 -8.06 -8.31
CA VAL A 86 10.16 -7.30 -7.81
C VAL A 86 10.50 -7.59 -6.34
N TYR A 87 9.77 -8.46 -5.64
CA TYR A 87 9.91 -8.65 -4.21
C TYR A 87 11.31 -9.13 -3.80
N GLU A 88 11.87 -10.13 -4.49
CA GLU A 88 13.23 -10.60 -4.21
C GLU A 88 14.30 -9.51 -4.40
N ARG A 89 14.08 -8.58 -5.34
CA ARG A 89 14.94 -7.41 -5.51
C ARG A 89 14.84 -6.49 -4.30
N ILE A 90 13.63 -6.25 -3.78
CA ILE A 90 13.42 -5.43 -2.58
C ILE A 90 14.15 -6.05 -1.38
N LEU A 91 14.02 -7.35 -1.16
CA LEU A 91 14.74 -8.04 -0.09
C LEU A 91 16.25 -7.96 -0.30
N LYS A 92 16.74 -8.11 -1.54
CA LYS A 92 18.15 -7.94 -1.88
C LYS A 92 18.66 -6.53 -1.55
N LEU A 93 17.88 -5.47 -1.85
CA LEU A 93 18.23 -4.09 -1.48
C LEU A 93 18.43 -3.98 0.03
N GLY A 94 17.49 -4.48 0.83
CA GLY A 94 17.58 -4.43 2.30
C GLY A 94 18.75 -5.23 2.88
N ARG A 95 19.11 -6.36 2.25
CA ARG A 95 20.24 -7.20 2.70
C ARG A 95 21.61 -6.64 2.32
N GLU A 96 21.73 -6.01 1.15
CA GLU A 96 23.03 -5.67 0.57
C GLU A 96 23.38 -4.18 0.66
N ARG A 97 22.40 -3.29 0.83
CA ARG A 97 22.62 -1.84 0.92
C ARG A 97 22.43 -1.37 2.36
N PRO A 98 23.50 -0.94 3.06
CA PRO A 98 23.40 -0.48 4.44
C PRO A 98 22.45 0.72 4.63
N ASP A 99 22.28 1.53 3.59
CA ASP A 99 21.43 2.73 3.56
C ASP A 99 20.04 2.47 2.94
N ALA A 100 19.66 1.22 2.66
CA ALA A 100 18.35 0.93 2.07
C ALA A 100 17.21 1.21 3.05
N VAL A 101 16.33 2.12 2.63
CA VAL A 101 15.05 2.43 3.29
C VAL A 101 13.89 1.92 2.45
N LEU A 102 12.89 1.32 3.10
CA LEU A 102 11.63 0.94 2.50
C LEU A 102 10.50 1.82 3.03
N LEU A 103 9.66 2.32 2.12
CA LEU A 103 8.41 3.00 2.44
C LEU A 103 7.22 2.17 1.96
N ASP A 104 6.31 1.87 2.87
CA ASP A 104 5.00 1.30 2.61
C ASP A 104 3.96 2.41 2.76
N ILE A 105 3.49 2.97 1.64
CA ILE A 105 2.60 4.15 1.61
C ILE A 105 1.15 3.74 1.34
N GLY A 106 0.22 4.23 2.17
CA GLY A 106 -1.15 3.72 2.22
C GLY A 106 -1.23 2.34 2.87
N CYS A 107 -0.40 2.10 3.89
CA CYS A 107 -0.14 0.77 4.43
C CYS A 107 -1.29 0.19 5.28
N CYS A 108 -2.31 0.99 5.61
CA CYS A 108 -3.42 0.61 6.47
C CYS A 108 -2.93 0.08 7.84
N PHE A 109 -2.76 -1.24 8.00
CA PHE A 109 -2.30 -1.88 9.24
C PHE A 109 -0.81 -2.24 9.23
N GLY A 110 -0.06 -1.92 8.16
CA GLY A 110 1.37 -2.24 8.04
C GLY A 110 1.66 -3.74 7.90
N VAL A 111 0.74 -4.51 7.29
CA VAL A 111 0.90 -5.96 7.10
C VAL A 111 2.06 -6.27 6.16
N ASP A 112 2.13 -5.60 5.01
CA ASP A 112 3.22 -5.78 4.04
C ASP A 112 4.57 -5.35 4.63
N SER A 113 4.61 -4.25 5.38
CA SER A 113 5.78 -3.80 6.15
C SER A 113 6.31 -4.87 7.14
N ARG A 114 5.41 -5.61 7.81
CA ARG A 114 5.82 -6.69 8.72
C ARG A 114 6.25 -7.93 7.98
N LYS A 115 5.59 -8.26 6.86
CA LYS A 115 6.00 -9.40 6.03
C LYS A 115 7.40 -9.19 5.46
N VAL A 116 7.69 -8.04 4.88
CA VAL A 116 9.01 -7.74 4.31
C VAL A 116 10.11 -7.70 5.37
N ALA A 117 9.78 -7.29 6.61
CA ALA A 117 10.70 -7.39 7.75
C ALA A 117 11.04 -8.85 8.10
N VAL A 118 10.01 -9.71 8.23
CA VAL A 118 10.19 -11.14 8.52
C VAL A 118 11.02 -11.86 7.46
N ASP A 119 10.88 -11.43 6.20
CA ASP A 119 11.60 -12.01 5.07
C ASP A 119 13.03 -11.45 4.91
N GLY A 120 13.46 -10.55 5.80
CA GLY A 120 14.86 -10.14 5.95
C GLY A 120 15.20 -8.73 5.50
N PHE A 121 14.22 -7.85 5.26
CA PHE A 121 14.49 -6.41 5.17
C PHE A 121 14.69 -5.82 6.59
N PRO A 122 15.73 -5.02 6.86
CA PRO A 122 15.97 -4.47 8.20
C PRO A 122 14.78 -3.67 8.70
N VAL A 123 14.15 -4.12 9.80
CA VAL A 123 12.88 -3.57 10.28
C VAL A 123 12.99 -2.11 10.69
N GLU A 124 14.15 -1.74 11.24
CA GLU A 124 14.53 -0.37 11.60
C GLU A 124 14.62 0.58 10.41
N ASN A 125 14.67 0.05 9.19
CA ASN A 125 14.73 0.82 7.95
C ASN A 125 13.39 0.83 7.19
N ILE A 126 12.30 0.39 7.84
CA ILE A 126 10.96 0.36 7.25
C ILE A 126 10.11 1.49 7.82
N ILE A 127 9.50 2.26 6.93
CA ILE A 127 8.51 3.28 7.24
C ILE A 127 7.15 2.80 6.73
N SER A 128 6.18 2.68 7.63
CA SER A 128 4.78 2.41 7.30
C SER A 128 3.98 3.69 7.47
N SER A 129 3.43 4.20 6.38
CA SER A 129 2.72 5.48 6.37
C SER A 129 1.33 5.35 5.80
N ASP A 130 0.37 5.97 6.47
CA ASP A 130 -1.04 6.04 6.09
C ASP A 130 -1.60 7.39 6.56
N ILE A 131 -2.68 7.87 5.95
CA ILE A 131 -3.33 9.11 6.40
C ILE A 131 -3.96 8.94 7.79
N SER A 132 -4.37 7.72 8.15
CA SER A 132 -5.05 7.44 9.42
C SER A 132 -4.10 6.87 10.47
N ASN A 133 -3.74 7.70 11.45
CA ASN A 133 -3.03 7.23 12.66
C ASN A 133 -3.83 6.17 13.43
N GLU A 134 -5.15 6.22 13.38
CA GLU A 134 -6.00 5.23 14.03
C GLU A 134 -5.87 3.85 13.37
N LEU A 135 -5.79 3.76 12.03
CA LEU A 135 -5.52 2.48 11.34
C LEU A 135 -4.11 1.96 11.63
N LEU A 136 -3.11 2.84 11.74
CA LEU A 136 -1.76 2.45 12.15
C LEU A 136 -1.77 1.82 13.56
N ASN A 137 -2.52 2.42 14.50
CA ASN A 137 -2.71 1.86 15.85
C ASN A 137 -3.48 0.53 15.84
N VAL A 138 -4.47 0.37 14.96
CA VAL A 138 -5.13 -0.92 14.75
C VAL A 138 -4.12 -1.97 14.26
N GLY A 139 -3.10 -1.60 13.49
CA GLY A 139 -1.99 -2.48 13.14
C GLY A 139 -1.25 -3.01 14.38
N HIS A 140 -1.00 -2.16 15.38
CA HIS A 140 -0.45 -2.61 16.66
C HIS A 140 -1.34 -3.64 17.36
N GLU A 141 -2.66 -3.41 17.38
CA GLU A 141 -3.63 -4.33 17.97
C GLU A 141 -3.69 -5.68 17.23
N LEU A 142 -3.69 -5.65 15.89
CA LEU A 142 -3.67 -6.85 15.05
C LEU A 142 -2.47 -7.73 15.42
N PHE A 143 -1.28 -7.15 15.50
CA PHE A 143 -0.04 -7.87 15.73
C PHE A 143 0.36 -7.99 17.21
N ARG A 144 -0.50 -7.56 18.15
CA ARG A 144 -0.21 -7.52 19.59
C ARG A 144 1.14 -6.88 19.92
N THR A 145 1.45 -5.79 19.23
CA THR A 145 2.67 -5.00 19.43
C THR A 145 2.36 -3.64 20.02
N THR A 146 3.38 -2.94 20.49
CA THR A 146 3.33 -1.54 20.88
C THR A 146 4.37 -0.74 20.09
N PRO A 147 4.34 0.61 20.14
CA PRO A 147 5.43 1.41 19.58
C PRO A 147 6.82 1.03 20.11
N SER A 148 6.92 0.53 21.35
CA SER A 148 8.20 0.11 21.94
C SER A 148 8.63 -1.31 21.53
N SER A 149 7.72 -2.16 21.07
CA SER A 149 8.01 -3.55 20.69
C SER A 149 8.06 -3.75 19.17
N TYR A 150 7.65 -2.75 18.38
CA TYR A 150 7.74 -2.77 16.92
C TYR A 150 8.99 -2.02 16.47
N GLY A 151 9.87 -2.68 15.71
CA GLY A 151 11.14 -2.10 15.29
C GLY A 151 11.04 -1.13 14.11
N GLY A 152 9.89 -1.05 13.43
CA GLY A 152 9.67 -0.16 12.29
C GLY A 152 9.01 1.16 12.68
N HIS A 153 8.90 2.08 11.72
CA HIS A 153 8.43 3.44 11.98
C HIS A 153 7.02 3.66 11.42
N LEU A 154 6.07 3.98 12.30
CA LEU A 154 4.72 4.38 11.89
C LEU A 154 4.68 5.90 11.69
N LEU A 155 4.32 6.35 10.49
CA LEU A 155 4.33 7.77 10.14
C LEU A 155 2.99 8.20 9.52
N PRO A 156 2.04 8.71 10.33
CA PRO A 156 0.77 9.20 9.80
C PRO A 156 0.96 10.50 9.02
N GLY A 157 0.27 10.66 7.89
CA GLY A 157 0.26 11.94 7.17
C GLY A 157 -0.48 11.93 5.84
N ASP A 158 -0.89 13.11 5.40
CA ASP A 158 -1.55 13.31 4.11
C ASP A 158 -0.50 13.52 3.00
N VAL A 159 -0.43 12.59 2.06
CA VAL A 159 0.49 12.65 0.90
C VAL A 159 0.22 13.83 -0.05
N PHE A 160 -0.91 14.52 0.08
CA PHE A 160 -1.22 15.73 -0.66
C PHE A 160 -0.96 17.02 0.13
N ASP A 161 -0.60 16.93 1.41
CA ASP A 161 -0.13 18.07 2.19
C ASP A 161 1.37 18.30 1.89
N PRO A 162 1.77 19.44 1.29
CA PRO A 162 3.18 19.71 1.01
C PRO A 162 4.05 19.81 2.26
N ALA A 163 3.48 20.07 3.45
CA ALA A 163 4.21 20.01 4.70
C ALA A 163 4.62 18.57 5.06
N PHE A 164 3.85 17.59 4.60
CA PHE A 164 4.15 16.17 4.77
C PHE A 164 4.98 15.60 3.60
N LEU A 165 4.56 15.85 2.36
CA LEU A 165 5.21 15.38 1.15
C LEU A 165 5.11 16.42 0.02
N LEU A 166 6.19 17.16 -0.17
CA LEU A 166 6.40 18.11 -1.24
C LEU A 166 6.83 17.38 -2.52
N ILE A 167 6.29 17.80 -3.66
CA ILE A 167 6.79 17.35 -4.97
C ILE A 167 8.14 17.99 -5.24
N THR A 168 9.16 17.16 -5.47
CA THR A 168 10.48 17.56 -5.96
C THR A 168 10.81 16.79 -7.23
N GLU A 169 11.70 17.34 -8.04
CA GLU A 169 12.25 16.60 -9.18
C GLU A 169 13.00 15.35 -8.68
N PRO A 170 12.86 14.19 -9.36
CA PRO A 170 13.62 13.00 -9.01
C PRO A 170 15.12 13.28 -9.08
N SER A 171 15.86 12.85 -8.06
CA SER A 171 17.31 13.00 -8.04
C SER A 171 17.97 12.13 -9.13
N GLU A 172 19.09 12.60 -9.66
CA GLU A 172 20.02 11.84 -10.50
C GLU A 172 21.36 11.57 -9.77
N ASP A 173 21.48 12.02 -8.51
CA ASP A 173 22.65 11.77 -7.67
C ASP A 173 22.62 10.33 -7.12
N VAL A 174 23.55 9.52 -7.62
CA VAL A 174 23.75 8.12 -7.23
C VAL A 174 24.66 7.96 -6.01
N SER A 175 25.08 9.05 -5.38
CA SER A 175 25.91 9.00 -4.18
C SER A 175 25.12 8.44 -3.00
N SER A 176 25.80 7.71 -2.10
CA SER A 176 25.21 7.27 -0.85
C SER A 176 24.84 8.47 0.02
N ALA A 177 23.62 8.48 0.54
CA ALA A 177 23.16 9.55 1.40
C ALA A 177 23.60 9.31 2.87
N PRO A 178 23.83 10.36 3.67
CA PRO A 178 24.10 10.20 5.10
C PRO A 178 22.94 9.49 5.80
N VAL A 179 23.25 8.71 6.84
CA VAL A 179 22.24 8.04 7.68
C VAL A 179 21.28 9.08 8.28
N ILE A 180 19.98 8.80 8.18
CA ILE A 180 18.92 9.59 8.82
C ILE A 180 18.33 8.75 9.95
N ASP A 181 18.11 9.39 11.10
CA ASP A 181 17.30 8.81 12.16
C ASP A 181 15.83 8.79 11.73
N LEU A 182 15.33 7.62 11.36
CA LEU A 182 13.94 7.44 10.93
C LEU A 182 12.95 7.55 12.08
N SER A 183 13.38 7.33 13.33
CA SER A 183 12.50 7.29 14.51
C SER A 183 11.95 8.66 14.91
N SER A 184 12.59 9.74 14.49
CA SER A 184 12.20 11.12 14.79
C SER A 184 11.49 11.83 13.62
N LEU A 185 11.22 11.12 12.52
CA LEU A 185 10.56 11.68 11.35
C LEU A 185 9.13 12.13 11.66
N LYS A 186 8.77 13.29 11.11
CA LYS A 186 7.41 13.86 11.19
C LYS A 186 6.75 14.02 9.82
N HIS A 187 7.54 13.91 8.76
CA HIS A 187 7.13 14.08 7.37
C HIS A 187 8.16 13.43 6.45
N LEU A 188 7.78 13.17 5.20
CA LEU A 188 8.61 12.48 4.21
C LEU A 188 9.60 13.40 3.49
N ASN A 189 9.48 14.73 3.65
CA ASN A 189 10.35 15.71 2.95
C ASN A 189 11.85 15.57 3.21
N LEU A 190 12.29 14.93 4.30
CA LEU A 190 13.73 14.69 4.54
C LEU A 190 14.28 13.49 3.75
N LEU A 191 13.40 12.74 3.09
CA LEU A 191 13.73 11.49 2.40
C LEU A 191 13.76 11.63 0.87
N HIS A 192 13.69 12.85 0.32
CA HIS A 192 13.85 13.08 -1.12
C HIS A 192 15.17 12.48 -1.62
N GLY A 193 15.08 11.64 -2.66
CA GLY A 193 16.19 10.92 -3.27
C GLY A 193 16.84 9.84 -2.40
N ARG A 194 16.18 9.36 -1.33
CA ARG A 194 16.79 8.43 -0.37
C ARG A 194 16.12 7.07 -0.26
N ILE A 195 14.87 6.94 -0.69
CA ILE A 195 14.11 5.70 -0.48
C ILE A 195 14.50 4.68 -1.55
N SER A 196 14.96 3.50 -1.11
CA SER A 196 15.41 2.43 -2.01
C SER A 196 14.25 1.59 -2.54
N ALA A 197 13.21 1.39 -1.74
CA ALA A 197 12.02 0.64 -2.12
C ALA A 197 10.74 1.37 -1.68
N ILE A 198 9.79 1.56 -2.57
CA ILE A 198 8.46 2.12 -2.24
C ILE A 198 7.39 1.10 -2.64
N ASN A 199 6.59 0.65 -1.68
CA ASN A 199 5.35 -0.10 -1.93
C ASN A 199 4.16 0.88 -1.89
N ALA A 200 3.38 0.93 -2.96
CA ALA A 200 2.16 1.73 -3.10
C ALA A 200 0.96 0.87 -3.50
N THR A 201 0.89 -0.34 -2.95
CA THR A 201 -0.18 -1.29 -3.26
C THR A 201 -1.52 -0.80 -2.73
N ARG A 202 -2.56 -0.89 -3.58
CA ARG A 202 -3.94 -0.49 -3.31
C ARG A 202 -4.12 0.98 -2.91
N LEU A 203 -3.22 1.85 -3.37
CA LEU A 203 -3.30 3.29 -3.09
C LEU A 203 -3.87 4.12 -4.24
N PHE A 204 -3.29 4.00 -5.44
CA PHE A 204 -3.58 4.94 -6.54
C PHE A 204 -5.06 4.98 -6.98
N HIS A 205 -5.79 3.86 -6.92
CA HIS A 205 -7.19 3.80 -7.33
C HIS A 205 -8.14 4.59 -6.41
N CYS A 206 -7.68 5.07 -5.26
CA CYS A 206 -8.45 5.95 -4.38
C CYS A 206 -8.57 7.40 -4.92
N PHE A 207 -7.89 7.71 -6.02
CA PHE A 207 -7.72 9.08 -6.51
C PHE A 207 -8.11 9.24 -7.99
N THR A 208 -8.43 10.48 -8.37
CA THR A 208 -8.67 10.89 -9.76
C THR A 208 -7.37 10.88 -10.58
N GLU A 209 -7.47 10.95 -11.91
CA GLU A 209 -6.29 10.98 -12.81
C GLU A 209 -5.23 12.02 -12.39
N ASP A 210 -5.63 13.27 -12.17
CA ASP A 210 -4.69 14.34 -11.80
C ASP A 210 -4.02 14.09 -10.45
N LYS A 211 -4.76 13.53 -9.48
CA LYS A 211 -4.20 13.18 -8.17
C LYS A 211 -3.30 11.95 -8.24
N GLN A 212 -3.58 11.00 -9.12
CA GLN A 212 -2.67 9.87 -9.38
C GLN A 212 -1.35 10.37 -9.97
N LEU A 213 -1.38 11.30 -10.94
CA LEU A 213 -0.17 11.93 -11.47
C LEU A 213 0.59 12.75 -10.41
N HIS A 214 -0.13 13.52 -9.59
CA HIS A 214 0.45 14.28 -8.48
C HIS A 214 1.21 13.36 -7.51
N LEU A 215 0.56 12.29 -7.04
CA LEU A 215 1.14 11.32 -6.13
C LEU A 215 2.33 10.60 -6.76
N ALA A 216 2.26 10.23 -8.03
CA ALA A 216 3.37 9.60 -8.73
C ALA A 216 4.62 10.50 -8.78
N ARG A 217 4.44 11.80 -9.04
CA ARG A 217 5.54 12.78 -8.98
C ARG A 217 6.11 12.95 -7.58
N ALA A 218 5.24 13.02 -6.57
CA ALA A 218 5.65 13.14 -5.18
C ALA A 218 6.50 11.93 -4.73
N LEU A 219 6.05 10.70 -5.04
CA LEU A 219 6.78 9.48 -4.70
C LEU A 219 8.06 9.30 -5.53
N ALA A 220 8.08 9.75 -6.78
CA ALA A 220 9.30 9.73 -7.59
C ALA A 220 10.40 10.64 -7.01
N GLY A 221 10.03 11.77 -6.42
CA GLY A 221 10.97 12.64 -5.70
C GLY A 221 11.62 11.97 -4.49
N LEU A 222 10.96 11.00 -3.84
CA LEU A 222 11.52 10.22 -2.73
C LEU A 222 12.48 9.12 -3.18
N LEU A 223 12.29 8.60 -4.39
CA LEU A 223 13.01 7.44 -4.89
C LEU A 223 14.50 7.75 -5.11
N SER A 224 15.37 6.97 -4.48
CA SER A 224 16.82 7.03 -4.67
C SER A 224 17.20 6.86 -6.14
N ALA A 225 18.16 7.64 -6.62
CA ALA A 225 18.66 7.52 -7.99
C ALA A 225 19.54 6.28 -8.17
N GLN A 226 20.01 5.67 -7.08
CA GLN A 226 20.95 4.57 -7.17
C GLN A 226 20.31 3.37 -7.92
N PRO A 227 21.06 2.69 -8.81
CA PRO A 227 20.55 1.56 -9.57
C PRO A 227 19.89 0.49 -8.69
N GLY A 228 18.82 -0.10 -9.21
CA GLY A 228 18.01 -1.10 -8.53
C GLY A 228 16.98 -0.55 -7.56
N SER A 229 17.01 0.73 -7.19
CA SER A 229 15.94 1.35 -6.41
C SER A 229 14.61 1.25 -7.15
N VAL A 230 13.52 0.96 -6.44
CA VAL A 230 12.26 0.56 -7.06
C VAL A 230 11.04 1.15 -6.36
N ILE A 231 10.05 1.56 -7.13
CA ILE A 231 8.68 1.75 -6.66
C ILE A 231 7.79 0.72 -7.32
N CYS A 232 6.90 0.09 -6.56
CA CYS A 232 5.94 -0.88 -7.07
C CYS A 232 4.57 -0.72 -6.41
N GLY A 233 3.57 -1.33 -7.03
CA GLY A 233 2.24 -1.38 -6.45
C GLY A 233 1.29 -2.19 -7.32
N SER A 234 0.10 -2.42 -6.80
CA SER A 234 -1.00 -2.98 -7.57
C SER A 234 -2.33 -2.33 -7.22
N GLN A 235 -3.17 -2.11 -8.22
CA GLN A 235 -4.50 -1.51 -8.03
C GLN A 235 -5.45 -1.95 -9.13
N VAL A 236 -6.71 -1.51 -9.07
CA VAL A 236 -7.65 -1.70 -10.17
C VAL A 236 -7.09 -1.04 -11.43
N GLY A 237 -7.03 -1.81 -12.51
CA GLY A 237 -6.64 -1.37 -13.84
C GLY A 237 -7.79 -1.53 -14.83
N ALA A 238 -7.53 -1.16 -16.08
CA ALA A 238 -8.50 -1.29 -17.16
C ALA A 238 -7.81 -1.71 -18.46
N ARG A 239 -8.57 -2.24 -19.43
CA ARG A 239 -8.04 -2.51 -20.78
C ARG A 239 -7.75 -1.20 -21.51
N GLU A 240 -8.61 -0.21 -21.33
CA GLU A 240 -8.46 1.16 -21.82
C GLU A 240 -8.60 2.14 -20.66
N MET A 241 -7.87 3.25 -20.71
CA MET A 241 -7.88 4.26 -19.65
C MET A 241 -9.23 4.95 -19.54
N GLY A 242 -9.72 5.17 -18.33
CA GLY A 242 -10.91 5.97 -18.09
C GLY A 242 -11.59 5.67 -16.77
N ASN A 243 -12.80 6.22 -16.63
CA ASN A 243 -13.67 5.90 -15.51
C ASN A 243 -14.24 4.49 -15.70
N VAL A 244 -14.01 3.64 -14.72
CA VAL A 244 -14.56 2.29 -14.66
C VAL A 244 -15.47 2.15 -13.46
N THR A 245 -16.51 1.34 -13.63
CA THR A 245 -17.31 0.85 -12.52
C THR A 245 -16.71 -0.49 -12.11
N SER A 246 -16.34 -0.62 -10.84
CA SER A 246 -15.88 -1.88 -10.26
C SER A 246 -16.78 -2.25 -9.09
N CYS A 247 -17.24 -3.50 -9.06
CA CYS A 247 -17.95 -4.03 -7.91
C CYS A 247 -16.98 -4.83 -7.04
N PHE A 248 -16.89 -4.49 -5.75
CA PHE A 248 -16.15 -5.28 -4.78
C PHE A 248 -17.05 -5.62 -3.60
N LEU A 249 -17.33 -6.92 -3.44
CA LEU A 249 -18.17 -7.48 -2.39
C LEU A 249 -19.56 -6.81 -2.27
N GLY A 250 -20.23 -6.61 -3.41
CA GLY A 250 -21.57 -6.00 -3.46
C GLY A 250 -21.57 -4.49 -3.28
N THR A 251 -20.41 -3.85 -3.35
CA THR A 251 -20.30 -2.39 -3.32
C THR A 251 -19.73 -1.88 -4.62
N GLU A 252 -20.45 -0.97 -5.26
CA GLU A 252 -20.07 -0.35 -6.53
C GLU A 252 -19.16 0.87 -6.28
N TYR A 253 -18.05 0.93 -7.02
CA TYR A 253 -17.11 2.04 -7.02
C TYR A 253 -16.96 2.59 -8.43
N LYS A 254 -17.03 3.91 -8.55
CA LYS A 254 -16.62 4.63 -9.76
C LYS A 254 -15.22 5.16 -9.53
N LEU A 255 -14.26 4.62 -10.26
CA LEU A 255 -12.86 4.93 -10.09
C LEU A 255 -12.20 5.21 -11.44
N PHE A 256 -11.13 6.00 -11.42
CA PHE A 256 -10.30 6.21 -12.60
C PHE A 256 -9.22 5.12 -12.65
N ALA A 257 -9.16 4.39 -13.76
CA ALA A 257 -8.20 3.32 -13.97
C ALA A 257 -7.36 3.57 -15.22
N HIS A 258 -6.05 3.34 -15.08
CA HIS A 258 -5.13 3.29 -16.20
C HIS A 258 -5.15 1.91 -16.86
N SER A 259 -4.81 1.87 -18.15
CA SER A 259 -4.35 0.65 -18.79
C SER A 259 -2.84 0.48 -18.60
N PRO A 260 -2.28 -0.73 -18.81
CA PRO A 260 -0.83 -0.94 -18.74
C PRO A 260 -0.05 0.07 -19.59
N LYS A 261 -0.56 0.39 -20.79
CA LYS A 261 0.04 1.36 -21.70
C LYS A 261 0.04 2.79 -21.14
N THR A 262 -1.08 3.25 -20.61
CA THR A 262 -1.17 4.63 -20.09
C THR A 262 -0.48 4.78 -18.74
N TRP A 263 -0.42 3.73 -17.92
CA TRP A 263 0.39 3.68 -16.71
C TRP A 263 1.88 3.76 -17.02
N SER A 264 2.37 2.97 -17.98
CA SER A 264 3.76 3.03 -18.42
C SER A 264 4.13 4.41 -18.96
N SER A 265 3.24 5.04 -19.74
CA SER A 265 3.45 6.39 -20.28
C SER A 265 3.42 7.50 -19.23
N LEU A 266 2.73 7.27 -18.09
CA LEU A 266 2.74 8.20 -16.96
C LEU A 266 4.13 8.22 -16.32
N TRP A 267 4.69 7.05 -16.04
CA TRP A 267 6.01 6.93 -15.42
C TRP A 267 7.15 7.29 -16.38
N ASP A 268 7.19 6.70 -17.58
CA ASP A 268 8.15 7.05 -18.65
C ASP A 268 7.56 8.14 -19.55
N GLY A 269 7.71 9.39 -19.12
CA GLY A 269 7.41 10.57 -19.94
C GLY A 269 6.79 11.75 -19.18
N LYS A 270 5.91 11.49 -18.20
CA LYS A 270 5.29 12.57 -17.39
C LYS A 270 5.93 12.75 -16.01
N VAL A 271 6.44 11.66 -15.42
CA VAL A 271 7.11 11.63 -14.12
C VAL A 271 8.62 11.65 -14.31
N PHE A 272 9.16 10.66 -15.03
CA PHE A 272 10.54 10.68 -15.49
C PHE A 272 10.60 11.24 -16.92
N GLN A 273 11.72 11.89 -17.26
CA GLN A 273 11.91 12.39 -18.62
C GLN A 273 11.82 11.22 -19.62
N LYS A 274 11.04 11.41 -20.69
CA LYS A 274 10.78 10.36 -21.68
C LYS A 274 12.07 9.81 -22.27
N GLY A 275 12.25 8.49 -22.22
CA GLY A 275 13.46 7.84 -22.75
C GLY A 275 14.72 8.17 -21.96
N SER A 276 14.57 8.66 -20.72
CA SER A 276 15.67 8.65 -19.77
C SER A 276 16.15 7.21 -19.62
N VAL A 277 17.44 6.99 -19.85
CA VAL A 277 18.08 5.67 -19.76
C VAL A 277 18.01 5.11 -18.33
N GLY A 278 17.54 5.91 -17.36
CA GLY A 278 17.58 5.63 -15.94
C GLY A 278 16.36 4.91 -15.33
N VAL A 279 15.30 4.57 -16.08
CA VAL A 279 14.17 3.79 -15.52
C VAL A 279 13.65 2.67 -16.43
N LYS A 280 13.25 1.56 -15.81
CA LYS A 280 12.50 0.46 -16.44
C LYS A 280 11.11 0.38 -15.80
N VAL A 281 10.08 0.50 -16.64
CA VAL A 281 8.68 0.35 -16.22
C VAL A 281 8.15 -1.01 -16.65
N GLU A 282 7.58 -1.76 -15.71
CA GLU A 282 6.95 -3.07 -15.94
C GLU A 282 5.51 -3.03 -15.45
N THR A 283 4.59 -3.54 -16.28
CA THR A 283 3.16 -3.56 -15.99
C THR A 283 2.55 -4.86 -16.45
N GLU A 284 1.67 -5.43 -15.64
CA GLU A 284 0.91 -6.64 -15.94
C GLU A 284 -0.54 -6.44 -15.53
N LEU A 285 -1.47 -6.87 -16.38
CA LEU A 285 -2.90 -6.84 -16.08
C LEU A 285 -3.37 -8.27 -15.83
N VAL A 286 -3.83 -8.54 -14.61
CA VAL A 286 -4.29 -9.84 -14.14
C VAL A 286 -5.80 -9.76 -13.89
N GLU A 287 -6.55 -10.72 -14.41
CA GLU A 287 -7.98 -10.82 -14.17
C GLU A 287 -8.23 -11.69 -12.92
N LEU A 288 -8.84 -11.09 -11.90
CA LEU A 288 -9.23 -11.78 -10.67
C LEU A 288 -10.67 -12.27 -10.81
N THR A 289 -10.83 -13.59 -10.89
CA THR A 289 -12.13 -14.26 -11.13
C THR A 289 -12.80 -14.77 -9.86
N ASP A 290 -12.19 -14.55 -8.69
CA ASP A 290 -12.73 -15.01 -7.39
C ASP A 290 -13.90 -14.15 -6.88
N TYR A 291 -14.27 -13.11 -7.62
CA TYR A 291 -15.37 -12.19 -7.31
C TYR A 291 -16.56 -12.42 -8.25
N GLU A 292 -17.76 -12.02 -7.82
CA GLU A 292 -18.98 -12.13 -8.62
C GLU A 292 -18.84 -11.46 -10.00
N GLU A 293 -18.09 -10.36 -10.06
CA GLU A 293 -17.67 -9.70 -11.28
C GLU A 293 -16.14 -9.69 -11.37
N PRO A 294 -15.54 -10.05 -12.52
CA PRO A 294 -14.09 -10.04 -12.68
C PRO A 294 -13.49 -8.66 -12.42
N ILE A 295 -12.44 -8.61 -11.60
CA ILE A 295 -11.69 -7.38 -11.33
C ILE A 295 -10.36 -7.45 -12.07
N LEU A 296 -10.09 -6.47 -12.92
CA LEU A 296 -8.78 -6.31 -13.54
C LEU A 296 -7.83 -5.64 -12.54
N LYS A 297 -6.87 -6.41 -12.01
CA LYS A 297 -5.79 -5.91 -11.16
C LYS A 297 -4.58 -5.62 -12.04
N MET A 298 -4.13 -4.37 -12.05
CA MET A 298 -2.85 -4.00 -12.65
C MET A 298 -1.75 -4.08 -11.59
N MET A 299 -0.74 -4.91 -11.82
CA MET A 299 0.51 -4.93 -11.07
C MET A 299 1.58 -4.18 -11.85
N TRP A 300 2.43 -3.43 -11.15
CA TRP A 300 3.46 -2.63 -11.82
C TRP A 300 4.67 -2.38 -10.94
N SER A 301 5.78 -2.01 -11.59
CA SER A 301 6.98 -1.49 -10.94
C SER A 301 7.72 -0.51 -11.85
N VAL A 302 8.47 0.41 -11.23
CA VAL A 302 9.41 1.32 -11.88
C VAL A 302 10.74 1.18 -11.17
N THR A 303 11.76 0.71 -11.88
CA THR A 303 13.08 0.43 -11.32
C THR A 303 14.12 1.38 -11.92
N ARG A 304 14.96 1.99 -11.08
CA ARG A 304 16.13 2.75 -11.51
C ARG A 304 17.17 1.83 -12.13
N LEU A 305 17.69 2.18 -13.31
CA LEU A 305 18.65 1.39 -14.08
C LEU A 305 20.10 1.78 -13.77
#